data_AF-A0A2T3WAU5-F1
#
_entry.id   AF-A0A2T3WAU5-F1
#
_cell.length_a   1.000
_cell.length_b   1.000
_cell.length_c   1.000
_cell.angle_alpha   90.00
_cell.angle_beta   90.00
_cell.angle_gamma   90.00
#
_symmetry.space_group_name_H-M   'P 1'
#
loop_
_entity.id
_entity.type
_entity.pdbx_description
1 polymer ?
#
loop_
_entity_poly.entity_id
_entity_poly.type
_entity_poly.pdbx_seq_one_letter_code
_entity_poly.pdbx_strand_id
1 'polypeptide(L)'
;MASPRALALLLASWLLPVSAAAQPAPSLPPRPGAPTSPAGVSAAQVQAALNERPVLRLMLLNLSLREVLRAGTVKLTPNTALKLRILLAPLSSGATLRPDTAGQTVTNLLAALTPEQRRAVEGNMQSREDRARMLASQTRIAGTAGPVSGVQAVLYLLVPGGRSVVDRLGRQDDLNPYRSNAANTDILSSLLELLK
;
A
#
# COMPACT_ATOMS: atom_id res chain seq x y z
N MET A 1 31.94 24.40 66.23
CA MET A 1 31.72 25.86 66.03
C MET A 1 30.77 25.99 64.86
N ALA A 2 29.49 26.19 65.16
CA ALA A 2 28.71 27.39 64.83
C ALA A 2 27.97 27.30 63.47
N SER A 3 26.69 26.90 63.54
CA SER A 3 25.59 27.40 62.68
C SER A 3 25.41 28.93 62.88
N PRO A 4 24.45 29.68 62.27
CA PRO A 4 23.39 29.36 61.29
C PRO A 4 23.06 30.54 60.28
N ARG A 5 21.90 30.43 59.60
CA ARG A 5 20.94 31.51 59.18
C ARG A 5 21.16 32.32 57.89
N ALA A 6 20.25 32.11 56.93
CA ALA A 6 19.26 33.08 56.39
C ALA A 6 18.40 32.31 55.35
N LEU A 7 17.13 31.93 55.57
CA LEU A 7 15.92 32.69 55.90
C LEU A 7 15.58 33.72 54.81
N ALA A 8 14.90 33.27 53.75
CA ALA A 8 14.06 34.10 52.90
C ALA A 8 12.80 33.32 52.51
N LEU A 9 11.74 33.61 53.26
CA LEU A 9 10.34 33.34 52.96
C LEU A 9 9.89 34.19 51.77
N LEU A 10 9.19 33.59 50.80
CA LEU A 10 8.17 34.23 49.95
C LEU A 10 7.41 33.12 49.22
N LEU A 11 6.24 32.69 49.74
CA LEU A 11 4.91 33.15 49.31
C LEU A 11 4.62 32.88 47.82
N ALA A 12 4.05 31.71 47.54
CA ALA A 12 3.17 31.46 46.39
C ALA A 12 2.15 30.39 46.83
N SER A 13 0.99 30.76 47.36
CA SER A 13 -0.20 31.18 46.60
C SER A 13 -0.71 30.10 45.64
N TRP A 14 -1.50 29.18 46.21
CA TRP A 14 -2.82 28.78 45.72
C TRP A 14 -3.01 28.67 44.19
N LEU A 15 -3.06 27.44 43.68
CA LEU A 15 -3.96 27.08 42.57
C LEU A 15 -4.47 25.63 42.75
N LEU A 16 -5.77 25.53 43.02
CA LEU A 16 -6.57 24.30 43.01
C LEU A 16 -6.67 23.74 41.59
N PRO A 17 -6.49 22.42 41.35
CA PRO A 17 -6.97 21.80 40.13
C PRO A 17 -8.47 21.48 40.28
N VAL A 18 -9.33 22.29 39.64
CA VAL A 18 -10.73 21.93 39.36
C VAL A 18 -10.71 20.85 38.28
N SER A 19 -10.85 19.59 38.68
CA SER A 19 -11.17 18.50 37.75
C SER A 19 -12.63 18.64 37.31
N ALA A 20 -12.85 19.29 36.18
CA ALA A 20 -14.13 19.24 35.49
C ALA A 20 -14.21 17.92 34.73
N ALA A 21 -15.02 16.98 35.23
CA ALA A 21 -15.37 15.76 34.54
C ALA A 21 -16.16 16.10 33.26
N ALA A 22 -15.52 15.99 32.10
CA ALA A 22 -16.18 16.08 30.81
C ALA A 22 -17.09 14.85 30.63
N GLN A 23 -18.39 15.05 30.71
CA GLN A 23 -19.38 14.03 30.38
C GLN A 23 -19.23 13.64 28.90
N PRO A 24 -19.26 12.34 28.55
CA PRO A 24 -19.31 11.92 27.16
C PRO A 24 -20.67 12.35 26.58
N ALA A 25 -20.63 13.15 25.52
CA ALA A 25 -21.82 13.55 24.77
C ALA A 25 -22.51 12.30 24.17
N PRO A 26 -23.86 12.25 24.14
CA PRO A 26 -24.59 11.14 23.56
C PRO A 26 -24.25 11.00 22.07
N SER A 27 -23.82 9.81 21.67
CA SER A 27 -23.58 9.43 20.28
C SER A 27 -24.89 9.45 19.50
N LEU A 28 -25.07 10.47 18.66
CA LEU A 28 -26.19 10.55 17.71
C LEU A 28 -26.10 9.40 16.70
N PRO A 29 -27.23 8.81 16.28
CA PRO A 29 -27.24 7.76 15.28
C PRO A 29 -26.70 8.26 13.93
N PRO A 30 -25.97 7.42 13.17
CA PRO A 30 -25.41 7.80 11.89
C PRO A 30 -26.52 8.18 10.91
N ARG A 31 -26.43 9.39 10.35
CA ARG A 31 -27.37 9.93 9.35
C ARG A 31 -27.34 9.05 8.08
N PRO A 32 -28.49 8.57 7.57
CA PRO A 32 -28.54 7.87 6.29
C PRO A 32 -28.04 8.79 5.17
N GLY A 33 -27.03 8.36 4.42
CA GLY A 33 -26.43 9.11 3.32
C GLY A 33 -25.19 9.94 3.67
N ALA A 34 -24.63 9.82 4.88
CA ALA A 34 -23.30 10.36 5.15
C ALA A 34 -22.25 9.59 4.32
N PRO A 35 -21.33 10.28 3.61
CA PRO A 35 -20.27 9.61 2.87
C PRO A 35 -19.44 8.75 3.81
N THR A 36 -19.30 7.46 3.49
CA THR A 36 -18.41 6.55 4.19
C THR A 36 -17.02 7.15 4.20
N SER A 37 -16.55 7.53 5.38
CA SER A 37 -15.22 8.10 5.57
C SER A 37 -14.16 7.16 4.98
N PRO A 38 -13.21 7.64 4.15
CA PRO A 38 -12.04 6.83 3.76
C PRO A 38 -11.17 6.46 4.98
N ALA A 39 -11.40 7.05 6.17
CA ALA A 39 -10.82 6.61 7.42
C ALA A 39 -11.28 5.21 7.87
N GLY A 40 -12.19 4.57 7.15
CA GLY A 40 -12.68 3.21 7.41
C GLY A 40 -12.18 2.14 6.45
N VAL A 41 -11.26 2.44 5.53
CA VAL A 41 -10.74 1.43 4.59
C VAL A 41 -9.82 0.46 5.32
N SER A 42 -10.31 -0.74 5.56
CA SER A 42 -9.54 -1.80 6.22
C SER A 42 -8.56 -2.46 5.25
N ALA A 43 -7.48 -3.04 5.79
CA ALA A 43 -6.54 -3.83 4.98
C ALA A 43 -7.25 -4.98 4.27
N ALA A 44 -8.22 -5.61 4.95
CA ALA A 44 -9.03 -6.67 4.38
C ALA A 44 -9.83 -6.23 3.14
N GLN A 45 -10.35 -5.00 3.12
CA GLN A 45 -11.07 -4.47 1.95
C GLN A 45 -10.13 -4.23 0.76
N VAL A 46 -8.92 -3.72 1.02
CA VAL A 46 -7.92 -3.52 -0.04
C VAL A 46 -7.44 -4.87 -0.58
N GLN A 47 -7.15 -5.82 0.31
CA GLN A 47 -6.73 -7.17 -0.06
C GLN A 47 -7.82 -7.91 -0.84
N ALA A 48 -9.09 -7.78 -0.46
CA ALA A 48 -10.22 -8.34 -1.21
C ALA A 48 -10.27 -7.75 -2.62
N ALA A 49 -10.17 -6.42 -2.76
CA ALA A 49 -10.15 -5.77 -4.07
C ALA A 49 -8.95 -6.18 -4.94
N LEU A 50 -7.78 -6.40 -4.35
CA LEU A 50 -6.60 -6.92 -5.06
C LEU A 50 -6.76 -8.39 -5.46
N ASN A 51 -7.44 -9.20 -4.64
CA ASN A 51 -7.74 -10.60 -4.96
C ASN A 51 -8.74 -10.72 -6.11
N GLU A 52 -9.72 -9.83 -6.18
CA GLU A 52 -10.67 -9.72 -7.31
C GLU A 52 -10.00 -9.18 -8.59
N ARG A 53 -8.84 -8.53 -8.47
CA ARG A 53 -8.13 -7.87 -9.58
C ARG A 53 -6.69 -8.40 -9.69
N PRO A 54 -6.51 -9.64 -10.17
CA PRO A 54 -5.21 -10.31 -10.17
C PRO A 54 -4.14 -9.57 -10.99
N VAL A 55 -4.52 -8.82 -12.02
CA VAL A 55 -3.59 -7.97 -12.78
C VAL A 55 -2.99 -6.87 -11.88
N LEU A 56 -3.81 -6.18 -11.07
CA LEU A 56 -3.30 -5.16 -10.14
C LEU A 56 -2.39 -5.77 -9.07
N ARG A 57 -2.75 -6.96 -8.57
CA ARG A 57 -1.92 -7.69 -7.61
C ARG A 57 -0.57 -8.08 -8.21
N LEU A 58 -0.54 -8.54 -9.46
CA LEU A 58 0.70 -8.87 -10.17
C LEU A 58 1.60 -7.63 -10.36
N MET A 59 1.01 -6.48 -10.69
CA MET A 59 1.73 -5.22 -10.81
C MET A 59 2.40 -4.82 -9.49
N LEU A 60 1.64 -4.89 -8.39
CA LEU A 60 2.17 -4.60 -7.06
C LEU A 60 3.27 -5.59 -6.66
N LEU A 61 3.07 -6.89 -6.93
CA LEU A 61 4.05 -7.93 -6.66
C LEU A 61 5.37 -7.67 -7.41
N ASN A 62 5.31 -7.37 -8.70
CA ASN A 62 6.51 -7.09 -9.52
C ASN A 62 7.24 -5.84 -9.03
N LEU A 63 6.50 -4.79 -8.67
CA LEU A 63 7.08 -3.59 -8.07
C LEU A 63 7.79 -3.90 -6.74
N SER A 64 7.11 -4.60 -5.83
CA SER A 64 7.68 -4.96 -4.52
C SER A 64 8.89 -5.88 -4.66
N LEU A 65 8.83 -6.87 -5.55
CA LEU A 65 9.97 -7.74 -5.85
C LEU A 65 11.17 -6.94 -6.37
N ARG A 66 10.95 -6.03 -7.33
CA ARG A 66 12.02 -5.14 -7.84
C ARG A 66 12.67 -4.35 -6.72
N GLU A 67 11.87 -3.80 -5.81
CA GLU A 67 12.38 -2.96 -4.72
C GLU A 67 13.18 -3.74 -3.69
N VAL A 68 12.70 -4.89 -3.24
CA VAL A 68 13.44 -5.69 -2.26
C VAL A 68 14.74 -6.28 -2.84
N LEU A 69 14.77 -6.56 -4.15
CA LEU A 69 15.98 -6.97 -4.85
C LEU A 69 16.96 -5.80 -5.01
N ARG A 70 16.48 -4.65 -5.46
CA ARG A 70 17.31 -3.45 -5.63
C ARG A 70 17.90 -2.95 -4.30
N ALA A 71 17.14 -3.06 -3.21
CA ALA A 71 17.61 -2.72 -1.87
C ALA A 71 18.58 -3.77 -1.27
N GLY A 72 18.76 -4.93 -1.93
CA GLY A 72 19.58 -6.02 -1.42
C GLY A 72 18.99 -6.74 -0.20
N THR A 73 17.73 -6.45 0.16
CA THR A 73 17.02 -7.11 1.27
C THR A 73 16.73 -8.57 0.95
N VAL A 74 16.47 -8.88 -0.32
CA VAL A 74 16.33 -10.23 -0.83
C VAL A 74 17.48 -10.54 -1.77
N LYS A 75 18.15 -11.67 -1.53
CA LYS A 75 19.12 -12.26 -2.47
C LYS A 75 18.52 -13.52 -3.06
N LEU A 76 18.63 -13.67 -4.37
CA LEU A 76 18.14 -14.83 -5.11
C LEU A 76 19.29 -15.77 -5.42
N THR A 77 19.01 -17.07 -5.35
CA THR A 77 19.91 -18.06 -5.96
C THR A 77 19.81 -17.94 -7.48
N PRO A 78 20.86 -18.32 -8.25
CA PRO A 78 20.80 -18.29 -9.72
C PRO A 78 19.60 -19.08 -10.29
N ASN A 79 19.26 -20.22 -9.66
CA ASN A 79 18.11 -21.03 -10.08
C ASN A 79 16.78 -20.30 -9.84
N THR A 80 16.61 -19.68 -8.67
CA THR A 80 15.42 -18.86 -8.38
C THR A 80 15.31 -17.68 -9.35
N ALA A 81 16.41 -16.97 -9.61
CA ALA A 81 16.44 -15.85 -10.56
C ALA A 81 16.01 -16.28 -11.96
N LEU A 82 16.54 -17.40 -12.46
CA LEU A 82 16.15 -17.98 -13.76
C LEU A 82 14.66 -18.34 -13.80
N LYS A 83 14.13 -19.00 -12.76
CA LYS A 83 12.70 -19.34 -12.67
C LYS A 83 11.81 -18.10 -12.73
N LEU A 84 12.13 -17.07 -11.95
CA LEU A 84 11.39 -15.81 -11.97
C LEU A 84 11.46 -15.13 -13.34
N ARG A 85 12.63 -15.15 -13.99
CA ARG A 85 12.81 -14.59 -15.33
C ARG A 85 11.91 -15.28 -16.35
N ILE A 86 11.82 -16.61 -16.32
CA ILE A 86 10.94 -17.39 -17.21
C ILE A 86 9.47 -17.02 -17.00
N LEU A 87 9.05 -16.83 -15.75
CA LEU A 87 7.67 -16.44 -15.42
C LEU A 87 7.34 -15.00 -15.84
N LEU A 88 8.31 -14.08 -15.74
CA LEU A 88 8.11 -12.66 -15.98
C LEU A 88 8.32 -12.23 -17.43
N ALA A 89 9.20 -12.89 -18.17
CA ALA A 89 9.53 -12.51 -19.55
C ALA A 89 8.31 -12.43 -20.49
N PRO A 90 7.33 -13.37 -20.45
CA PRO A 90 6.13 -13.29 -21.29
C PRO A 90 5.28 -12.03 -21.08
N LEU A 91 5.35 -11.42 -19.89
CA LEU A 91 4.59 -10.21 -19.58
C LEU A 91 5.05 -9.01 -20.44
N SER A 92 6.29 -9.02 -20.92
CA SER A 92 6.85 -7.94 -21.75
C SER A 92 6.40 -8.00 -23.22
N SER A 93 6.10 -9.20 -23.72
CA SER A 93 5.78 -9.44 -25.13
C SER A 93 4.30 -9.70 -25.38
N GLY A 94 3.57 -10.24 -24.40
CA GLY A 94 2.15 -10.58 -24.53
C GLY A 94 1.29 -9.37 -24.90
N ALA A 95 0.49 -9.45 -25.97
CA ALA A 95 -0.40 -8.36 -26.37
C ALA A 95 -1.50 -8.10 -25.31
N THR A 96 -1.99 -9.16 -24.69
CA THR A 96 -3.01 -9.15 -23.64
C THR A 96 -2.50 -9.85 -22.39
N LEU A 97 -3.12 -9.54 -21.25
CA LEU A 97 -2.87 -10.19 -19.97
C LEU A 97 -4.20 -10.51 -19.32
N ARG A 98 -4.69 -11.73 -19.54
CA ARG A 98 -5.96 -12.18 -18.97
C ARG A 98 -5.87 -12.29 -17.44
N PRO A 99 -6.97 -12.01 -16.70
CA PRO A 99 -6.99 -12.12 -15.24
C PRO A 99 -6.54 -13.49 -14.71
N ASP A 100 -6.98 -14.59 -15.34
CA ASP A 100 -6.59 -15.95 -14.94
C ASP A 100 -5.08 -16.19 -15.08
N THR A 101 -4.50 -15.74 -16.20
CA THR A 101 -3.06 -15.81 -16.45
C THR A 101 -2.30 -14.98 -15.43
N ALA A 102 -2.78 -13.77 -15.10
CA ALA A 102 -2.17 -12.94 -14.06
C ALA A 102 -2.24 -13.62 -12.69
N GLY A 103 -3.37 -14.22 -12.32
CA GLY A 103 -3.55 -14.95 -11.07
C GLY A 103 -2.62 -16.14 -10.96
N GLN A 104 -2.50 -16.94 -12.03
CA GLN A 104 -1.57 -18.07 -12.08
C GLN A 104 -0.11 -17.59 -11.98
N THR A 105 0.23 -16.48 -12.64
CA THR A 105 1.58 -15.89 -12.57
C THR A 105 1.91 -15.45 -11.15
N VAL A 106 0.99 -14.80 -10.43
CA VAL A 106 1.16 -14.43 -9.02
C VAL A 106 1.45 -15.68 -8.17
N THR A 107 0.64 -16.73 -8.31
CA THR A 107 0.83 -17.99 -7.56
C THR A 107 2.20 -18.61 -7.84
N ASN A 108 2.58 -18.70 -9.11
CA ASN A 108 3.85 -19.30 -9.53
C ASN A 108 5.06 -18.48 -9.04
N LEU A 109 4.97 -17.14 -9.08
CA LEU A 109 6.03 -16.27 -8.57
C LEU A 109 6.23 -16.46 -7.06
N LEU A 110 5.16 -16.43 -6.28
CA LEU A 110 5.26 -16.63 -4.83
C LEU A 110 5.77 -18.04 -4.48
N ALA A 111 5.37 -19.06 -5.25
CA ALA A 111 5.83 -20.44 -5.09
C ALA A 111 7.32 -20.62 -5.42
N ALA A 112 7.88 -19.80 -6.33
CA ALA A 112 9.30 -19.85 -6.67
C ALA A 112 10.22 -19.25 -5.59
N LEU A 113 9.67 -18.40 -4.70
CA LEU A 113 10.39 -17.78 -3.59
C LEU A 113 10.47 -18.70 -2.36
N THR A 114 11.58 -18.61 -1.61
CA THR A 114 11.65 -19.23 -0.27
C THR A 114 10.67 -18.55 0.69
N PRO A 115 10.32 -19.18 1.82
CA PRO A 115 9.45 -18.56 2.82
C PRO A 115 9.95 -17.20 3.31
N GLU A 116 11.25 -17.02 3.54
CA GLU A 116 11.83 -15.74 3.97
C GLU A 116 11.72 -14.67 2.89
N GLN A 117 12.04 -15.02 1.64
CA GLN A 117 11.94 -14.11 0.50
C GLN A 117 10.50 -13.67 0.27
N ARG A 118 9.55 -14.61 0.39
CA ARG A 118 8.12 -14.33 0.29
C ARG A 118 7.67 -13.35 1.36
N ARG A 119 8.04 -13.58 2.63
CA ARG A 119 7.73 -12.65 3.73
C ARG A 119 8.31 -11.26 3.50
N ALA A 120 9.52 -11.15 2.95
CA ALA A 120 10.12 -9.85 2.65
C ALA A 120 9.34 -9.09 1.56
N VAL A 121 8.91 -9.80 0.51
CA VAL A 121 8.09 -9.22 -0.57
C VAL A 121 6.70 -8.82 -0.04
N GLU A 122 6.02 -9.70 0.70
CA GLU A 122 4.71 -9.43 1.29
C GLU A 122 4.77 -8.29 2.31
N GLY A 123 5.82 -8.22 3.13
CA GLY A 123 6.05 -7.11 4.06
C GLY A 123 6.26 -5.79 3.34
N ASN A 124 6.97 -5.78 2.20
CA ASN A 124 7.09 -4.59 1.37
C ASN A 124 5.73 -4.17 0.77
N MET A 125 4.94 -5.13 0.28
CA MET A 125 3.58 -4.85 -0.23
C MET A 125 2.69 -4.25 0.86
N GLN A 126 2.69 -4.83 2.08
CA GLN A 126 1.93 -4.33 3.22
C GLN A 126 2.35 -2.91 3.60
N SER A 127 3.65 -2.64 3.69
CA SER A 127 4.17 -1.29 3.99
C SER A 127 3.75 -0.25 2.95
N ARG A 128 3.62 -0.64 1.68
CA ARG A 128 3.10 0.21 0.60
C ARG A 128 1.61 0.48 0.77
N GLU A 129 0.83 -0.55 1.07
CA GLU A 129 -0.59 -0.42 1.36
C GLU A 129 -0.85 0.51 2.54
N ASP A 130 -0.12 0.33 3.65
CA ASP A 130 -0.26 1.16 4.85
C ASP A 130 -0.02 2.63 4.55
N ARG A 131 1.03 2.93 3.77
CA ARG A 131 1.33 4.29 3.31
C ARG A 131 0.25 4.82 2.37
N ALA A 132 -0.24 4.02 1.44
CA ALA A 132 -1.30 4.43 0.52
C ALA A 132 -2.61 4.73 1.28
N ARG A 133 -2.97 3.92 2.27
CA ARG A 133 -4.13 4.15 3.16
C ARG A 133 -3.98 5.42 3.99
N MET A 134 -2.79 5.65 4.55
CA MET A 134 -2.48 6.89 5.27
C MET A 134 -2.59 8.12 4.37
N LEU A 135 -2.05 8.08 3.15
CA LEU A 135 -2.14 9.17 2.20
C LEU A 135 -3.59 9.42 1.75
N ALA A 136 -4.33 8.35 1.45
CA ALA A 136 -5.74 8.44 1.05
C ALA A 136 -6.62 9.08 2.14
N SER A 137 -6.34 8.78 3.42
CA SER A 137 -7.07 9.38 4.54
C SER A 137 -6.76 10.87 4.72
N GLN A 138 -5.57 11.32 4.31
CA GLN A 138 -5.15 12.73 4.36
C GLN A 138 -5.68 13.58 3.19
N THR A 139 -5.86 13.00 1.99
CA THR A 139 -6.33 13.70 0.78
C THR A 139 -7.82 14.09 0.79
N ARG A 140 -8.43 14.23 1.98
CA ARG A 140 -9.87 14.43 2.21
C ARG A 140 -10.39 15.82 1.82
N ILE A 141 -9.58 16.66 1.19
CA ILE A 141 -9.88 18.08 0.93
C ILE A 141 -9.59 18.35 -0.55
N ALA A 142 -10.60 18.79 -1.32
CA ALA A 142 -10.52 19.31 -2.70
C ALA A 142 -10.69 18.33 -3.91
N GLY A 143 -11.68 17.44 -3.89
CA GLY A 143 -12.09 16.72 -5.12
C GLY A 143 -13.41 17.25 -5.71
N THR A 144 -13.38 17.85 -6.91
CA THR A 144 -14.56 18.31 -7.67
C THR A 144 -15.28 17.21 -8.47
N ALA A 145 -14.79 15.97 -8.42
CA ALA A 145 -15.19 14.86 -9.29
C ALA A 145 -15.87 13.71 -8.52
N GLY A 146 -16.95 14.01 -7.81
CA GLY A 146 -17.82 13.01 -7.16
C GLY A 146 -17.15 12.15 -6.06
N PRO A 147 -17.93 11.28 -5.37
CA PRO A 147 -17.40 10.42 -4.33
C PRO A 147 -16.64 9.23 -4.94
N VAL A 148 -15.31 9.28 -4.95
CA VAL A 148 -14.46 8.12 -5.21
C VAL A 148 -14.53 7.18 -4.01
N SER A 149 -14.78 5.88 -4.23
CA SER A 149 -14.69 4.86 -3.18
C SER A 149 -13.33 4.93 -2.47
N GLY A 150 -13.31 4.85 -1.15
CA GLY A 150 -12.05 4.88 -0.38
C GLY A 150 -11.05 3.81 -0.83
N VAL A 151 -11.53 2.60 -1.14
CA VAL A 151 -10.69 1.50 -1.67
C VAL A 151 -10.08 1.89 -3.01
N GLN A 152 -10.87 2.52 -3.89
CA GLN A 152 -10.41 2.97 -5.20
C GLN A 152 -9.31 4.03 -5.08
N ALA A 153 -9.46 4.98 -4.14
CA ALA A 153 -8.42 5.98 -3.86
C ALA A 153 -7.11 5.34 -3.39
N VAL A 154 -7.19 4.31 -2.54
CA VAL A 154 -6.01 3.54 -2.12
C VAL A 154 -5.38 2.82 -3.31
N LEU A 155 -6.16 2.16 -4.16
CA LEU A 155 -5.66 1.49 -5.37
C LEU A 155 -4.96 2.47 -6.32
N TYR A 156 -5.45 3.69 -6.47
CA TYR A 156 -4.80 4.73 -7.28
C TYR A 156 -3.43 5.15 -6.75
N LEU A 157 -3.20 5.04 -5.45
CA LEU A 157 -1.91 5.35 -4.83
C LEU A 157 -0.98 4.13 -4.81
N LEU A 158 -1.54 2.92 -4.75
CA LEU A 158 -0.80 1.67 -4.61
C LEU A 158 -0.22 1.17 -5.94
N VAL A 159 -0.98 1.32 -7.04
CA VAL A 159 -0.65 0.74 -8.35
C VAL A 159 0.26 1.68 -9.14
N PRO A 160 1.36 1.19 -9.75
CA PRO A 160 2.16 2.03 -10.65
C PRO A 160 1.37 2.51 -11.87
N GLY A 161 1.47 3.81 -12.16
CA GLY A 161 0.63 4.50 -13.15
C GLY A 161 -0.72 4.97 -12.60
N GLY A 162 -1.02 4.62 -11.35
CA GLY A 162 -2.10 5.12 -10.52
C GLY A 162 -3.47 5.05 -11.18
N ARG A 163 -4.25 6.14 -11.05
CA ARG A 163 -5.63 6.23 -11.54
C ARG A 163 -5.79 5.82 -13.00
N SER A 164 -4.87 6.25 -13.87
CA SER A 164 -4.99 6.01 -15.31
C SER A 164 -5.01 4.52 -15.66
N VAL A 165 -4.19 3.73 -14.97
CA VAL A 165 -4.09 2.27 -15.16
C VAL A 165 -5.28 1.58 -14.52
N VAL A 166 -5.61 1.93 -13.28
CA VAL A 166 -6.71 1.29 -12.54
C VAL A 166 -8.05 1.51 -13.25
N ASP A 167 -8.30 2.72 -13.76
CA ASP A 167 -9.53 3.04 -14.50
C ASP A 167 -9.57 2.33 -15.85
N ARG A 168 -8.42 2.19 -16.54
CA ARG A 168 -8.35 1.50 -17.82
C ARG A 168 -8.57 0.00 -17.67
N LEU A 169 -7.95 -0.63 -16.67
CA LEU A 169 -8.18 -2.04 -16.32
C LEU A 169 -9.62 -2.29 -15.84
N GLY A 170 -10.28 -1.29 -15.27
CA GLY A 170 -11.72 -1.36 -14.96
C GLY A 170 -12.63 -1.39 -16.19
N ARG A 171 -12.14 -0.97 -17.36
CA ARG A 171 -12.89 -0.97 -18.63
C ARG A 171 -12.46 -2.08 -19.58
N GLN A 172 -11.21 -2.52 -19.48
CA GLN A 172 -10.57 -3.53 -20.33
C GLN A 172 -9.75 -4.45 -19.42
N ASP A 173 -10.32 -5.58 -19.06
CA ASP A 173 -9.76 -6.52 -18.08
C ASP A 173 -8.60 -7.35 -18.64
N ASP A 174 -8.49 -7.48 -19.96
CA ASP A 174 -7.44 -8.20 -20.68
C ASP A 174 -6.26 -7.32 -21.10
N LEU A 175 -6.29 -6.02 -20.79
CA LEU A 175 -5.22 -5.09 -21.11
C LEU A 175 -3.92 -5.53 -20.43
N ASN A 176 -2.83 -5.60 -21.20
CA ASN A 176 -1.50 -5.74 -20.63
C ASN A 176 -0.93 -4.36 -20.19
N PRO A 177 -0.81 -4.06 -18.88
CA PRO A 177 -0.28 -2.80 -18.40
C PRO A 177 1.23 -2.64 -18.68
N TYR A 178 1.97 -3.74 -18.82
CA TYR A 178 3.42 -3.74 -19.09
C TYR A 178 3.78 -3.32 -20.52
N ARG A 179 2.79 -3.27 -21.43
CA ARG A 179 2.96 -2.77 -22.80
C ARG A 179 2.31 -1.41 -23.04
N SER A 180 1.28 -1.08 -22.26
CA SER A 180 0.44 0.09 -22.50
C SER A 180 0.75 1.27 -21.56
N ASN A 181 1.67 1.10 -20.62
CA ASN A 181 2.07 2.13 -19.67
C ASN A 181 3.59 2.07 -19.41
N ALA A 182 4.30 3.16 -19.72
CA ALA A 182 5.76 3.24 -19.63
C ALA A 182 6.31 2.95 -18.23
N ALA A 183 5.66 3.42 -17.16
CA ALA A 183 6.11 3.17 -15.79
C ALA A 183 6.09 1.67 -15.47
N ASN A 184 5.10 0.93 -15.97
CA ASN A 184 5.00 -0.51 -15.79
C ASN A 184 5.99 -1.27 -16.67
N THR A 185 6.23 -0.80 -17.90
CA THR A 185 7.30 -1.30 -18.76
C THR A 185 8.66 -1.18 -18.07
N ASP A 186 8.97 -0.02 -17.48
CA ASP A 186 10.23 0.24 -16.78
C ASP A 186 10.38 -0.59 -15.50
N ILE A 187 9.29 -0.82 -14.76
CA ILE A 187 9.31 -1.72 -13.61
C ILE A 187 9.69 -3.13 -14.05
N LEU A 188 9.04 -3.65 -15.10
CA LEU A 188 9.29 -5.01 -15.56
C LEU A 188 10.68 -5.16 -16.18
N SER A 189 11.13 -4.21 -17.01
CA SER A 189 12.46 -4.25 -17.62
C SER A 189 13.55 -4.20 -16.55
N SER A 190 13.47 -3.27 -15.60
CA SER A 190 14.42 -3.18 -14.48
C SER A 190 14.42 -4.44 -13.62
N LEU A 191 13.25 -5.05 -13.38
CA LEU A 191 13.18 -6.32 -12.66
C LEU A 191 13.86 -7.44 -13.45
N LEU A 192 13.63 -7.55 -14.76
CA LEU A 192 14.28 -8.55 -15.60
C LEU A 192 15.80 -8.37 -15.67
N GLU A 193 16.30 -7.13 -15.63
CA GLU A 193 17.75 -6.85 -15.52
C GLU A 193 18.32 -7.31 -14.18
N LEU A 194 17.61 -7.11 -13.06
CA LEU A 194 18.03 -7.57 -11.73
C LEU A 194 18.04 -9.10 -11.58
N LEU A 195 17.41 -9.83 -12.53
CA LEU A 195 17.32 -11.28 -12.55
C LEU A 195 18.34 -11.93 -13.51
N LYS A 196 19.19 -11.14 -14.17
CA LYS A 196 20.30 -11.64 -15.00
C LYS A 196 21.48 -12.06 -14.12
#